data_AF-A0A549YFB4-F1
#
_entry.id   AF-A0A549YFB4-F1
#
_cell.length_a   1.000
_cell.length_b   1.000
_cell.length_c   1.000
_cell.angle_alpha   90.00
_cell.angle_beta   90.00
_cell.angle_gamma   90.00
#
_symmetry.space_group_name_H-M   'P 1'
#
loop_
_entity.id
_entity.type
_entity.pdbx_description
1 polymer ?
#
loop_
_entity_poly.entity_id
_entity_poly.type
_entity_poly.pdbx_seq_one_letter_code
_entity_poly.pdbx_strand_id
1 'polypeptide(L)' 'MTTSENRLIDLRDIKTYYEEEYSNTKTAQRVVGAENSRKKGINSLVLEETETGEFFLIENFQLFAALKKCIVS' A
#
# COMPACT_ATOMS: atom_id res chain seq x y z
N MET A 1 20.95 2.24 -14.11
CA MET A 1 20.51 3.31 -13.18
C MET A 1 19.04 3.03 -12.88
N THR A 2 18.70 2.72 -11.64
CA THR A 2 17.31 2.61 -11.20
C THR A 2 16.84 4.01 -10.80
N THR A 3 15.95 4.59 -11.60
CA THR A 3 15.30 5.87 -11.28
C THR A 3 14.06 5.60 -10.45
N SER A 4 13.93 6.22 -9.28
CA SER A 4 12.71 6.21 -8.49
C SER A 4 11.90 7.48 -8.77
N GLU A 5 10.59 7.32 -8.92
CA GLU A 5 9.64 8.43 -9.09
C GLU A 5 8.43 8.24 -8.17
N ASN A 6 7.82 9.36 -7.76
CA ASN A 6 6.61 9.34 -6.94
C ASN A 6 5.40 9.52 -7.85
N ARG A 7 4.49 8.54 -7.85
CA ARG A 7 3.23 8.57 -8.63
C ARG A 7 2.04 8.34 -7.72
N LEU A 8 0.91 8.97 -8.06
CA LEU A 8 -0.39 8.61 -7.49
C LEU A 8 -0.93 7.43 -8.27
N ILE A 9 -1.20 6.32 -7.57
CA ILE A 9 -1.67 5.06 -8.16
C ILE A 9 -2.91 4.63 -7.37
N ASP A 10 -3.94 4.16 -8.07
CA ASP A 10 -5.11 3.58 -7.42
C ASP A 10 -4.71 2.29 -6.70
N LEU A 11 -5.12 2.14 -5.44
CA LEU A 11 -4.79 0.96 -4.66
C LEU A 11 -5.28 -0.34 -5.33
N ARG A 12 -6.34 -0.26 -6.15
CA ARG A 12 -6.90 -1.40 -6.90
C ARG A 12 -6.02 -1.88 -8.04
N ASP A 13 -5.14 -1.02 -8.55
CA ASP A 13 -4.24 -1.32 -9.67
C ASP A 13 -2.91 -1.92 -9.19
N ILE A 14 -2.72 -2.05 -7.87
CA ILE A 14 -1.50 -2.60 -7.27
C ILE A 14 -1.66 -4.10 -7.06
N LYS A 15 -0.74 -4.87 -7.65
CA LYS A 15 -0.61 -6.32 -7.46
C LYS A 15 0.35 -6.62 -6.31
N THR A 16 0.18 -7.77 -5.67
CA THR A 16 1.12 -8.26 -4.65
C THR A 16 1.25 -9.78 -4.74
N TYR A 17 2.45 -10.30 -4.48
CA TYR A 17 2.70 -11.74 -4.36
C TYR A 17 2.34 -12.29 -2.97
N TYR A 18 2.22 -11.40 -1.98
CA TYR A 18 1.90 -11.73 -0.60
C TYR A 18 0.87 -10.73 -0.06
N GLU A 19 -0.24 -11.23 0.46
CA GLU A 19 -1.25 -10.42 1.13
C GLU A 19 -1.52 -11.04 2.50
N GLU A 20 -1.12 -10.34 3.56
CA GLU A 20 -1.50 -10.72 4.91
C GLU A 20 -2.93 -10.23 5.16
N GLU A 21 -3.88 -11.15 5.37
CA GLU A 21 -5.27 -10.76 5.55
C GLU A 21 -5.51 -10.13 6.93
N TYR A 22 -6.01 -8.90 6.93
CA TYR A 22 -6.58 -8.31 8.15
C TYR A 22 -8.00 -8.82 8.39
N SER A 23 -8.12 -9.72 9.36
CA SER A 23 -9.43 -10.16 9.87
C SER A 23 -10.20 -9.02 10.57
N ASN A 24 -9.50 -8.06 11.18
CA ASN A 24 -10.09 -7.01 12.03
C ASN A 24 -9.88 -5.59 11.48
N THR A 25 -10.97 -4.92 11.11
CA THR A 25 -10.99 -3.53 10.61
C THR A 25 -10.41 -2.52 11.62
N LYS A 26 -10.61 -2.70 12.93
CA LYS A 26 -10.04 -1.79 13.95
C LYS A 26 -8.51 -1.82 13.97
N THR A 27 -7.92 -3.00 13.75
CA THR A 27 -6.46 -3.14 13.67
C THR A 27 -5.93 -2.47 12.40
N ALA A 28 -6.58 -2.67 11.26
CA ALA A 28 -6.23 -2.00 10.00
C ALA A 28 -6.28 -0.46 10.14
N GLN A 29 -7.35 0.08 10.73
CA GLN A 29 -7.48 1.52 10.98
C GLN A 29 -6.37 2.07 11.89
N ARG A 30 -5.93 1.30 12.90
CA ARG A 30 -4.81 1.71 13.76
C ARG A 30 -3.49 1.80 13.01
N VAL A 31 -3.22 0.85 12.11
CA VAL A 31 -2.01 0.85 11.27
C VAL A 31 -2.01 2.07 10.34
N VAL A 32 -3.11 2.29 9.62
CA VAL A 32 -3.25 3.46 8.74
C VAL A 32 -3.17 4.77 9.53
N GLY A 33 -3.81 4.84 10.70
CA GLY A 33 -3.76 6.01 11.58
C GLY A 33 -2.34 6.31 12.09
N ALA A 34 -1.58 5.29 12.45
CA ALA A 34 -0.19 5.44 12.87
C ALA A 34 0.69 6.00 11.74
N GLU A 35 0.54 5.51 10.51
CA GLU A 35 1.32 6.03 9.37
C GLU A 35 0.89 7.45 8.94
N ASN A 36 -0.41 7.73 8.93
CA ASN A 36 -0.91 9.08 8.68
C ASN A 36 -0.34 10.11 9.68
N SER A 37 -0.20 9.72 10.94
CA SER A 37 0.35 10.57 12.01
C SER A 37 1.84 10.84 11.83
N ARG A 38 2.59 9.90 11.22
CA ARG A 38 4.03 10.02 10.97
C ARG A 38 4.35 10.83 9.71
N LYS A 39 3.58 10.66 8.64
CA LYS A 39 3.91 11.16 7.28
C LYS A 39 3.04 12.31 6.78
N LYS A 40 2.46 13.12 7.68
CA LYS A 40 1.58 14.26 7.31
C LYS A 40 0.42 13.85 6.39
N GLY A 41 -0.14 12.66 6.59
CA GLY A 41 -1.31 12.17 5.85
C GLY A 41 -1.05 11.60 4.45
N ILE A 42 0.21 11.43 4.02
CA ILE A 42 0.53 10.73 2.77
C ILE A 42 1.01 9.31 3.09
N ASN A 43 0.25 8.31 2.64
CA ASN A 43 0.65 6.91 2.71
C ASN A 43 1.42 6.54 1.45
N SER A 44 2.74 6.39 1.58
CA SER A 44 3.61 5.97 0.47
C SER A 44 3.82 4.46 0.51
N LEU A 45 3.63 3.81 -0.65
CA LEU A 45 3.99 2.42 -0.91
C LEU A 45 5.20 2.37 -1.83
N VAL A 46 5.95 1.26 -1.79
CA VAL A 46 7.10 1.04 -2.68
C VAL A 46 6.72 -0.06 -3.66
N LEU A 47 6.73 0.30 -4.94
CA LEU A 47 6.27 -0.54 -6.03
C LEU A 47 7.37 -0.71 -7.07
N GLU A 48 7.36 -1.85 -7.75
CA GLU A 48 8.10 -2.08 -8.99
C GLU A 48 7.12 -2.03 -10.16
N GLU A 49 7.43 -1.23 -11.18
CA GLU A 49 6.69 -1.21 -12.45
C GLU A 49 7.31 -2.22 -13.42
N THR A 50 6.51 -3.14 -13.92
CA THR A 50 6.95 -4.13 -14.91
C THR A 50 7.03 -3.53 -16.30
N GLU A 51 7.67 -4.23 -17.24
CA GLU A 51 7.71 -3.85 -18.66
C GLU A 51 6.31 -3.75 -19.29
N THR A 52 5.31 -4.42 -18.72
CA THR A 52 3.91 -4.38 -19.15
C THR A 52 3.10 -3.25 -18.49
N GLY A 53 3.72 -2.42 -17.64
CA GLY A 53 3.09 -1.30 -16.95
C GLY A 53 2.30 -1.70 -15.70
N GLU A 54 2.54 -2.89 -15.15
CA GLU A 54 1.88 -3.35 -13.93
C GLU A 54 2.67 -2.94 -12.69
N PHE A 55 1.98 -2.54 -11.63
CA PHE A 55 2.62 -2.15 -10.37
C PHE A 55 2.57 -3.29 -9.36
N PHE A 56 3.73 -3.79 -8.96
CA PHE A 56 3.85 -4.82 -7.93
C PHE A 56 4.39 -4.23 -6.63
N LEU A 57 3.72 -4.54 -5.52
CA LEU A 57 4.17 -4.19 -4.19
C LEU A 57 5.44 -4.98 -3.83
N ILE A 58 6.50 -4.26 -3.47
CA ILE A 58 7.77 -4.86 -3.06
C ILE A 58 8.10 -4.62 -1.59
N GLU A 59 7.47 -3.62 -0.94
CA GLU A 59 7.60 -3.36 0.50
C GLU A 59 6.29 -2.86 1.12
N ASN A 60 6.25 -2.73 2.44
CA ASN A 60 5.08 -2.19 3.18
C ASN A 60 3.79 -3.01 3.00
N PHE A 61 3.90 -4.34 2.85
CA PHE A 61 2.78 -5.30 2.74
C PHE A 61 1.70 -5.11 3.81
N GLN A 62 2.12 -4.86 5.05
CA GLN A 62 1.22 -4.62 6.18
C GLN A 62 0.36 -3.36 5.99
N LEU A 63 0.97 -2.26 5.52
CA LEU A 63 0.26 -1.02 5.26
C LEU A 63 -0.70 -1.19 4.07
N PHE A 64 -0.26 -1.86 3.01
CA PHE A 64 -1.10 -2.15 1.84
C PHE A 64 -2.36 -2.93 2.22
N ALA A 65 -2.21 -4.02 2.97
CA ALA A 65 -3.35 -4.82 3.43
C ALA A 65 -4.29 -4.03 4.34
N ALA A 66 -3.75 -3.18 5.22
CA ALA A 66 -4.55 -2.30 6.07
C ALA A 66 -5.34 -1.26 5.26
N LEU A 67 -4.70 -0.64 4.26
CA LEU A 67 -5.35 0.31 3.35
C LEU A 67 -6.48 -0.36 2.56
N LYS A 68 -6.23 -1.54 1.99
CA LYS A 68 -7.25 -2.32 1.28
C LYS A 68 -8.44 -2.62 2.16
N LYS A 69 -8.21 -3.09 3.40
CA LYS A 69 -9.30 -3.38 4.34
C LYS A 69 -10.13 -2.13 4.64
N CYS A 70 -9.50 -0.98 4.83
CA CYS A 70 -10.17 0.28 5.13
C CYS A 70 -10.97 0.85 3.95
N ILE A 71 -10.63 0.53 2.69
CA ILE A 71 -11.39 0.95 1.51
C ILE A 71 -12.63 0.09 1.28
N VAL A 72 -12.57 -1.21 1.64
CA VAL A 72 -13.64 -2.19 1.39
C VAL A 72 -14.63 -2.29 2.57
N SER A 73 -14.32 -1.72 3.73
CA SER A 73 -15.19 -1.70 4.93
C SER A 73 -16.13 -0.51 4.95
#